data_AF-A0A3C0NVY4-F1
#
_entry.id   AF-A0A3C0NVY4-F1
#
_cell.length_a   1.000
_cell.length_b   1.000
_cell.length_c   1.000
_cell.angle_alpha   90.00
_cell.angle_beta   90.00
_cell.angle_gamma   90.00
#
_symmetry.space_group_name_H-M   'P 1'
#
loop_
_entity.id
_entity.type
_entity.pdbx_description
1 polymer ?
#
loop_
_entity_poly.entity_id
_entity_poly.type
_entity_poly.pdbx_seq_one_letter_code
_entity_poly.pdbx_strand_id
1 'polypeptide(L)'
;MDINNIRVQKLKEFVKDNGGAAALAKKWPEIDPSYISQLINHHRGFGEKAARKLEMICQLSVNYFDTLEAQQDRAKYLIDQVVDQMSESQKQQLLKIAITLTEPEANGNTQQ
;
A
#
# COMPACT_ATOMS: atom_id res chain seq x y z
N MET A 1 1.36 -8.24 -12.61
CA MET A 1 0.90 -6.83 -12.61
C MET A 1 2.00 -6.00 -13.23
N ASP A 2 1.68 -5.13 -14.20
CA ASP A 2 2.69 -4.27 -14.83
C ASP A 2 3.27 -3.26 -13.83
N ILE A 3 4.59 -3.03 -13.85
CA ILE A 3 5.29 -2.17 -12.88
C ILE A 3 4.77 -0.72 -12.91
N ASN A 4 4.32 -0.24 -14.08
CA ASN A 4 3.70 1.07 -14.22
C ASN A 4 2.42 1.14 -13.37
N ASN A 5 1.60 0.09 -13.43
CA ASN A 5 0.37 0.01 -12.66
C ASN A 5 0.63 -0.05 -11.16
N ILE A 6 1.66 -0.77 -10.70
CA ILE A 6 2.07 -0.77 -9.28
C ILE A 6 2.41 0.65 -8.82
N ARG A 7 3.28 1.33 -9.58
CA ARG A 7 3.70 2.70 -9.29
C ARG A 7 2.52 3.67 -9.28
N VAL A 8 1.61 3.57 -10.25
CA VAL A 8 0.42 4.43 -10.32
C VAL A 8 -0.51 4.20 -9.14
N GLN A 9 -0.71 2.95 -8.71
CA GLN A 9 -1.51 2.66 -7.52
C GLN A 9 -0.87 3.26 -6.25
N LYS A 10 0.44 3.08 -6.07
CA LYS A 10 1.19 3.70 -4.96
C LYS A 10 1.13 5.22 -5.00
N LEU A 11 1.20 5.82 -6.19
CA LEU A 11 1.05 7.27 -6.36
C LEU A 11 -0.35 7.74 -5.95
N LYS A 12 -1.41 7.02 -6.34
CA LYS A 12 -2.79 7.33 -5.94
C LYS A 12 -2.95 7.32 -4.42
N GLU A 13 -2.40 6.31 -3.75
CA GLU A 13 -2.44 6.19 -2.29
C GLU A 13 -1.67 7.33 -1.62
N PHE A 14 -0.43 7.56 -2.05
CA PHE A 14 0.42 8.62 -1.51
C PHE A 14 -0.24 10.01 -1.66
N VAL A 15 -0.85 10.28 -2.82
CA VAL A 15 -1.59 11.53 -3.06
C VAL A 15 -2.81 11.63 -2.15
N LYS A 16 -3.57 10.55 -1.97
CA LYS A 16 -4.72 10.51 -1.06
C LYS A 16 -4.31 10.78 0.39
N ASP A 17 -3.22 10.18 0.86
CA ASP A 17 -2.71 10.36 2.22
C ASP A 17 -2.24 11.78 2.51
N ASN A 18 -1.81 12.51 1.48
CA ASN A 18 -1.43 13.91 1.60
C ASN A 18 -2.59 14.88 1.31
N GLY A 19 -3.83 14.40 1.20
CA GLY A 19 -5.02 15.25 1.01
C GLY A 19 -5.31 15.66 -0.44
N GLY A 20 -4.77 14.93 -1.41
CA GLY A 20 -4.98 15.15 -2.85
C GLY A 20 -3.84 15.92 -3.53
N ALA A 21 -3.88 15.97 -4.87
CA ALA A 21 -2.77 16.50 -5.68
C ALA A 21 -2.48 17.99 -5.41
N ALA A 22 -3.51 18.79 -5.15
CA ALA A 22 -3.35 20.21 -4.81
C ALA A 22 -2.70 20.41 -3.42
N ALA A 23 -3.05 19.58 -2.44
CA ALA A 23 -2.43 19.61 -1.12
C ALA A 23 -0.97 19.12 -1.18
N LEU A 24 -0.71 18.11 -2.01
CA LEU A 24 0.63 17.63 -2.30
C LEU A 24 1.53 18.74 -2.86
N ALA A 25 1.05 19.49 -3.86
CA ALA A 25 1.78 20.60 -4.47
C ALA A 25 2.02 21.77 -3.51
N LYS A 26 1.17 21.97 -2.49
CA LYS A 26 1.43 22.95 -1.42
C LYS A 26 2.58 22.53 -0.50
N LYS A 27 2.72 21.22 -0.26
CA LYS A 27 3.77 20.65 0.59
C LYS A 27 5.11 20.53 -0.16
N TRP A 28 5.05 20.25 -1.46
CA TRP A 28 6.21 20.15 -2.34
C TRP A 28 5.98 20.99 -3.61
N PRO A 29 6.38 22.27 -3.62
CA PRO A 29 6.14 23.21 -4.73
C PRO A 29 6.73 22.77 -6.08
N GLU A 30 7.72 21.89 -6.08
CA GLU A 30 8.34 21.31 -7.27
C GLU A 30 7.44 20.29 -7.98
N ILE A 31 6.32 19.91 -7.35
CA ILE A 31 5.33 18.98 -7.92
C ILE A 31 4.22 19.77 -8.62
N ASP A 32 4.06 19.50 -9.91
CA ASP A 32 2.90 19.99 -10.66
C ASP A 32 1.69 19.06 -10.44
N PRO A 33 0.57 19.56 -9.88
CA PRO A 33 -0.63 18.76 -9.66
C PRO A 33 -1.25 18.22 -10.97
N SER A 34 -1.05 18.92 -12.09
CA SER A 34 -1.50 18.48 -13.42
C SER A 34 -0.67 17.28 -13.89
N TYR A 35 0.64 17.33 -13.69
CA TYR A 35 1.53 16.21 -13.99
C TYR A 35 1.17 14.96 -13.17
N ILE A 36 0.91 15.11 -11.87
CA ILE A 36 0.43 14.02 -11.02
C ILE A 36 -0.89 13.44 -11.55
N SER A 37 -1.83 14.29 -11.95
CA SER A 37 -3.11 13.86 -12.51
C SER A 37 -2.94 13.09 -13.82
N GLN A 38 -2.01 13.51 -14.70
CA GLN A 38 -1.69 12.80 -15.93
C GLN A 38 -1.11 11.40 -15.69
N LEU A 39 -0.27 11.24 -14.66
CA LEU A 39 0.26 9.93 -14.27
C LEU A 39 -0.83 9.02 -13.69
N ILE A 40 -1.67 9.56 -12.81
CA ILE A 40 -2.76 8.84 -12.12
C ILE A 40 -3.83 8.34 -13.10
N ASN A 41 -4.12 9.12 -14.13
CA ASN A 41 -5.14 8.83 -15.15
C ASN A 41 -4.57 8.12 -16.38
N HIS A 42 -3.33 7.62 -16.31
CA HIS A 42 -2.65 6.88 -17.39
C HIS A 42 -2.53 7.65 -18.72
N HIS A 43 -2.70 8.97 -18.71
CA HIS A 43 -2.40 9.82 -19.88
C HIS A 43 -0.89 9.88 -20.16
N ARG A 44 -0.08 9.57 -19.14
CA ARG A 44 1.37 9.46 -19.24
C ARG A 44 1.85 8.26 -18.42
N GLY A 45 2.83 7.54 -18.95
CA GLY A 45 3.44 6.42 -18.23
C GLY A 45 4.25 6.90 -17.02
N PHE A 46 4.01 6.29 -15.86
CA PHE A 46 4.83 6.47 -14.67
C PHE A 46 6.08 5.56 -14.69
N GLY A 47 7.06 5.96 -15.50
CA GLY A 47 8.33 5.24 -15.67
C GLY A 47 9.31 5.42 -14.51
N GLU A 48 10.40 4.65 -14.52
CA GLU A 48 11.38 4.62 -13.44
C GLU A 48 11.98 5.99 -13.14
N LYS A 49 12.44 6.72 -14.17
CA LYS A 49 13.00 8.07 -13.99
C LYS A 49 12.03 9.04 -13.30
N ALA A 50 10.74 8.94 -13.63
CA ALA A 50 9.71 9.75 -13.00
C ALA A 50 9.50 9.33 -11.54
N ALA A 51 9.48 8.01 -11.27
CA ALA A 51 9.37 7.47 -9.92
C ALA A 51 10.54 7.94 -9.04
N ARG A 52 11.79 7.78 -9.51
CA ARG A 52 12.98 8.25 -8.79
C ARG A 52 12.94 9.75 -8.50
N LYS A 53 12.51 10.56 -9.48
CA LYS A 53 12.40 12.00 -9.30
C LYS A 53 11.39 12.35 -8.22
N LEU A 54 10.22 11.72 -8.23
CA LEU A 54 9.21 11.94 -7.19
C LEU A 54 9.66 11.43 -5.82
N GLU A 55 10.36 10.29 -5.74
CA GLU A 55 10.95 9.80 -4.49
C GLU A 55 11.90 10.84 -3.88
N MET A 56 12.78 11.43 -4.68
CA MET A 56 13.71 12.47 -4.20
C MET A 56 12.99 13.73 -3.74
N ILE A 57 12.04 14.26 -4.53
CA ILE A 57 11.30 15.48 -4.19
C ILE A 57 10.52 15.28 -2.88
N CYS A 58 9.85 14.13 -2.74
CA CYS A 58 9.03 13.80 -1.59
C CYS A 58 9.83 13.26 -0.39
N GLN A 59 11.16 13.14 -0.50
CA GLN A 59 12.04 12.54 0.51
C GLN A 59 11.60 11.12 0.93
N LEU A 60 11.19 10.31 -0.05
CA LEU A 60 10.78 8.93 0.15
C LEU A 60 11.98 7.98 0.03
N SER A 61 11.83 6.76 0.54
CA SER A 61 12.81 5.71 0.34
C SER A 61 12.98 5.40 -1.15
N VAL A 62 14.19 5.05 -1.54
CA VAL A 62 14.47 4.54 -2.88
C VAL A 62 13.62 3.28 -3.10
N ASN A 63 12.91 3.23 -4.23
CA ASN A 63 12.00 2.16 -4.64
C ASN A 63 10.64 2.20 -3.94
N TYR A 64 10.29 3.28 -3.24
CA TYR A 64 8.98 3.43 -2.61
C TYR A 64 7.81 3.11 -3.57
N PHE A 65 7.85 3.60 -4.81
CA PHE A 65 6.77 3.34 -5.77
C PHE A 65 6.84 1.94 -6.42
N ASP A 66 7.95 1.23 -6.26
CA ASP A 66 8.21 -0.07 -6.90
C ASP A 66 7.93 -1.23 -5.95
N THR A 67 7.85 -0.97 -4.65
CA THR A 67 7.55 -1.96 -3.63
C THR A 67 6.05 -2.13 -3.46
N LEU A 68 5.56 -3.38 -3.55
CA LEU A 68 4.21 -3.72 -3.10
C LEU A 68 4.09 -3.68 -1.57
N GLU A 69 5.21 -3.87 -0.86
CA GLU A 69 5.34 -4.04 0.60
C GLU A 69 4.64 -2.93 1.42
N ALA A 70 4.71 -1.66 0.99
CA ALA A 70 4.08 -0.58 1.79
C ALA A 70 2.56 -0.75 2.01
N GLN A 71 1.85 -1.51 1.16
CA GLN A 71 0.43 -1.83 1.39
C GLN A 71 0.26 -2.89 2.48
N GLN A 72 1.14 -3.89 2.51
CA GLN A 72 1.15 -4.93 3.54
C GLN A 72 1.57 -4.33 4.89
N ASP A 73 2.57 -3.44 4.90
CA ASP A 73 3.01 -2.77 6.12
C ASP A 73 1.94 -1.83 6.69
N ARG A 74 1.24 -1.08 5.82
CA ARG A 74 0.11 -0.25 6.25
C ARG A 74 -1.06 -1.08 6.73
N ALA A 75 -1.43 -2.13 6.00
CA ALA A 75 -2.50 -3.03 6.41
C ALA A 75 -2.17 -3.66 7.77
N LYS A 76 -0.93 -4.13 7.95
CA LYS A 76 -0.44 -4.65 9.22
C LYS A 76 -0.54 -3.60 10.33
N TYR A 77 -0.05 -2.38 10.10
CA TYR A 77 -0.14 -1.29 11.08
C TYR A 77 -1.59 -0.97 11.48
N LEU A 78 -2.50 -0.86 10.50
CA LEU A 78 -3.91 -0.61 10.76
C LEU A 78 -4.59 -1.77 11.48
N ILE A 79 -4.24 -3.01 11.13
CA ILE A 79 -4.72 -4.22 11.83
C ILE A 79 -4.25 -4.18 13.29
N ASP A 80 -2.97 -3.88 13.55
CA ASP A 80 -2.43 -3.78 14.90
C ASP A 80 -3.21 -2.72 15.71
N GLN A 81 -3.48 -1.54 15.14
CA GLN A 81 -4.28 -0.49 15.78
C GLN A 81 -5.73 -0.90 16.08
N VAL A 82 -6.35 -1.69 15.19
CA VAL A 82 -7.71 -2.20 15.40
C VAL A 82 -7.71 -3.26 16.49
N VAL A 83 -6.74 -4.19 16.46
CA VAL A 83 -6.58 -5.24 17.47
C VAL A 83 -6.36 -4.65 18.86
N ASP A 84 -5.59 -3.58 18.99
CA ASP A 84 -5.39 -2.88 20.27
C ASP A 84 -6.69 -2.31 20.85
N GLN A 85 -7.64 -1.90 20.00
CA GLN A 85 -8.93 -1.35 20.42
C GLN A 85 -10.00 -2.42 20.69
N MET A 86 -9.74 -3.68 20.35
CA MET A 86 -10.68 -4.78 20.56
C MET A 86 -10.72 -5.20 22.04
N SER A 87 -11.91 -5.61 22.49
CA SER A 87 -12.06 -6.27 23.78
C SER A 87 -11.40 -7.65 23.78
N GLU A 88 -11.05 -8.16 24.97
CA GLU A 88 -10.40 -9.46 25.10
C GLU A 88 -11.23 -10.61 24.50
N SER A 89 -12.57 -10.57 24.60
CA SER A 89 -13.43 -11.58 23.98
C SER A 89 -13.33 -11.58 22.45
N GLN A 90 -13.22 -10.40 21.83
CA GLN A 90 -13.06 -10.27 20.39
C GLN A 90 -11.67 -10.71 19.93
N LYS A 91 -10.61 -10.39 20.67
CA LYS A 91 -9.25 -10.89 20.40
C LYS A 91 -9.18 -12.41 20.48
N GLN A 92 -9.85 -13.01 21.46
CA GLN A 92 -9.94 -14.48 21.59
C GLN A 92 -10.69 -15.12 20.42
N GLN A 93 -11.75 -14.49 19.91
CA GLN A 93 -12.43 -14.95 18.69
C GLN A 93 -11.51 -14.85 17.46
N LEU A 94 -10.81 -13.73 17.31
CA LEU A 94 -9.85 -13.53 16.21
C LEU A 94 -8.73 -14.59 16.25
N LEU A 95 -8.21 -14.89 17.44
CA LEU A 95 -7.17 -15.91 17.64
C LEU A 95 -7.64 -17.30 17.22
N LYS A 96 -8.88 -17.69 17.55
CA LYS A 96 -9.45 -18.98 17.13
C LYS A 96 -9.51 -19.09 15.60
N ILE A 97 -9.99 -18.04 14.93
CA ILE A 97 -10.05 -18.00 13.47
C ILE A 97 -8.65 -18.11 12.87
N ALA A 98 -7.68 -17.37 13.38
CA ALA A 98 -6.31 -17.38 12.88
C ALA A 98 -5.68 -18.78 12.97
N ILE A 99 -5.86 -19.47 14.10
CA ILE A 99 -5.39 -20.86 14.30
C ILE A 99 -5.97 -21.77 13.21
N THR A 100 -7.30 -21.76 13.02
CA THR A 100 -7.98 -22.59 12.00
C THR A 100 -7.49 -22.32 10.58
N LEU A 101 -7.13 -21.07 10.26
CA LEU A 101 -6.59 -20.71 8.94
C LEU A 101 -5.12 -21.11 8.74
N THR A 102 -4.38 -21.37 9.81
CA THR A 102 -2.95 -21.73 9.77
C THR A 102 -2.69 -23.22 9.90
N GLU A 103 -3.70 -24.00 10.26
CA GLU A 103 -3.62 -25.45 10.27
C GLU A 103 -3.63 -25.98 8.81
N PRO A 104 -2.59 -26.71 8.36
CA PRO A 104 -2.66 -27.39 7.07
C PRO A 104 -3.76 -28.44 7.16
N GLU A 105 -4.70 -28.45 6.21
CA GLU A 105 -5.72 -29.50 6.10
C GLU A 105 -5.02 -30.86 6.21
N ALA A 106 -5.26 -31.55 7.32
CA ALA A 106 -4.73 -32.88 7.54
C ALA A 106 -5.34 -33.77 6.46
N ASN A 107 -4.59 -34.00 5.38
CA ASN A 107 -4.98 -34.85 4.27
C ASN A 107 -5.31 -36.25 4.83
N GLY A 108 -6.60 -36.48 5.02
CA GLY A 108 -7.19 -37.80 5.10
C GLY A 108 -7.03 -38.45 3.74
N ASN A 109 -5.97 -39.23 3.57
CA ASN A 109 -5.92 -40.25 2.54
C ASN A 109 -5.13 -41.46 3.04
N THR A 110 -5.69 -42.14 4.03
CA THR A 110 -5.38 -43.55 4.26
C THR A 110 -6.36 -44.34 3.40
N GLN A 111 -6.01 -44.54 2.12
CA GLN A 111 -6.69 -45.54 1.30
C GLN A 111 -6.16 -46.92 1.70
N GLN A 112 -7.10 -47.78 2.12
CA GLN A 112 -6.94 -49.22 2.24
C GLN A 112 -6.94 -49.87 0.86
#